data_AF-X1MDQ3-F1
#
_entry.id   AF-X1MDQ3-F1
#
_cell.length_a   1.000
_cell.length_b   1.000
_cell.length_c   1.000
_cell.angle_alpha   90.00
_cell.angle_beta   90.00
_cell.angle_gamma   90.00
#
_symmetry.space_group_name_H-M   'P 1'
#
loop_
_entity.id
_entity.type
_entity.pdbx_description
1 polymer ?
#
loop_
_entity_poly.entity_id
_entity_poly.type
_entity_poly.pdbx_seq_one_letter_code
_entity_poly.pdbx_strand_id
1 'polypeptide(L)'
;MTEKSKFRANLQATGIGSFPHLNPQESLDIILENFDRIPIWPQLPRRSLLEDMNMMYSQHLPGVAIRDEKLFVDTDGSFMHQV
;
A
#
# COMPACT_ATOMS: atom_id res chain seq x y z
N MET A 1 9.17 -38.53 -24.80
CA MET A 1 8.01 -37.64 -24.86
C MET A 1 7.69 -37.22 -23.44
N THR A 2 8.01 -35.98 -23.08
CA THR A 2 7.82 -35.48 -21.72
C THR A 2 6.32 -35.23 -21.50
N GLU A 3 5.74 -35.89 -20.51
CA GLU A 3 4.35 -35.70 -20.12
C GLU A 3 4.13 -34.22 -19.78
N LYS A 4 3.19 -33.55 -20.46
CA LYS A 4 2.86 -32.15 -20.14
C LYS A 4 2.14 -32.12 -18.80
N SER A 5 2.69 -31.38 -17.83
CA SER A 5 2.06 -31.24 -16.51
C SER A 5 0.66 -30.65 -16.63
N LYS A 6 -0.34 -31.25 -15.97
CA LYS A 6 -1.69 -30.71 -15.87
C LYS A 6 -1.70 -29.39 -15.09
N PHE A 7 -2.34 -28.37 -15.64
CA PHE A 7 -2.56 -27.09 -14.97
C PHE A 7 -3.35 -27.28 -13.66
N ARG A 8 -2.97 -26.54 -12.62
CA ARG A 8 -3.68 -26.45 -11.35
C ARG A 8 -3.88 -24.98 -11.00
N ALA A 9 -5.14 -24.55 -10.89
CA ALA A 9 -5.47 -23.15 -10.61
C ALA A 9 -5.07 -22.69 -9.19
N ASN A 10 -5.03 -23.61 -8.22
CA ASN A 10 -4.58 -23.37 -6.83
C ASN A 10 -5.17 -22.07 -6.25
N LEU A 11 -6.50 -21.95 -6.25
CA LEU A 11 -7.32 -20.76 -5.91
C LEU A 11 -7.12 -20.25 -4.47
N GLN A 12 -5.91 -19.79 -4.14
CA GLN A 12 -5.53 -19.29 -2.82
C GLN A 12 -6.17 -17.94 -2.53
N ALA A 13 -6.50 -17.71 -1.25
CA ALA A 13 -7.01 -16.43 -0.77
C ALA A 13 -5.85 -15.45 -0.48
N THR A 14 -6.14 -14.16 -0.60
CA THR A 14 -5.26 -13.06 -0.20
C THR A 14 -6.10 -11.82 0.13
N GLY A 15 -5.46 -10.79 0.67
CA GLY A 15 -6.07 -9.50 1.03
C GLY A 15 -5.81 -8.42 -0.01
N ILE A 16 -6.63 -7.36 0.00
CA ILE A 16 -6.44 -6.20 -0.88
C ILE A 16 -5.35 -5.26 -0.34
N GLY A 17 -5.23 -5.12 0.99
CA GLY A 17 -4.11 -4.42 1.63
C GLY A 17 -4.45 -3.56 2.84
N SER A 18 -5.64 -2.95 2.92
CA SER A 18 -6.01 -2.07 4.04
C SER A 18 -6.53 -2.84 5.26
N PHE A 19 -6.05 -2.47 6.45
CA PHE A 19 -6.42 -3.10 7.72
C PHE A 19 -6.92 -2.07 8.74
N PRO A 20 -7.95 -2.41 9.56
CA PRO A 20 -8.57 -1.48 10.50
C PRO A 20 -7.81 -1.31 11.82
N HIS A 21 -6.58 -1.82 11.91
CA HIS A 21 -5.77 -1.84 13.13
C HIS A 21 -4.96 -0.54 13.30
N LEU A 22 -4.62 -0.23 14.55
CA LEU A 22 -3.68 0.84 14.90
C LEU A 22 -2.26 0.32 15.12
N ASN A 23 -2.15 -0.94 15.57
CA ASN A 23 -0.92 -1.64 15.83
C ASN A 23 -0.51 -2.48 14.61
N PRO A 24 0.66 -2.24 14.01
CA PRO A 24 1.14 -3.05 12.89
C PRO A 24 1.32 -4.53 13.23
N GLN A 25 1.72 -4.86 14.46
CA GLN A 25 1.98 -6.24 14.85
C GLN A 25 0.70 -7.09 14.77
N GLU A 26 -0.43 -6.58 15.26
CA GLU A 26 -1.73 -7.26 15.20
C GLU A 26 -2.16 -7.58 13.75
N SER A 27 -1.87 -6.68 12.80
CA SER A 27 -2.17 -6.93 11.39
C SER A 27 -1.24 -7.99 10.80
N LEU A 28 0.06 -7.94 11.14
CA LEU A 28 1.03 -8.91 10.68
C LEU A 28 0.73 -10.32 11.20
N ASP A 29 0.35 -10.44 12.47
CA ASP A 29 -0.01 -11.72 13.09
C ASP A 29 -1.19 -12.35 12.33
N ILE A 30 -2.27 -11.60 12.11
CA ILE A 30 -3.43 -12.06 11.32
C ILE A 30 -3.02 -12.46 9.90
N ILE A 31 -2.16 -11.68 9.24
CA ILE A 31 -1.75 -11.94 7.86
C ILE A 31 -0.95 -13.24 7.77
N LEU A 32 0.02 -13.42 8.64
CA LEU A 32 0.89 -14.59 8.63
C LEU A 32 0.14 -15.85 9.09
N GLU A 33 -0.86 -15.72 9.97
CA GLU A 33 -1.72 -16.83 10.40
C GLU A 33 -2.72 -17.27 9.32
N ASN A 34 -3.28 -16.34 8.53
CA ASN A 34 -4.42 -16.63 7.65
C ASN A 34 -4.10 -16.60 6.15
N PHE A 35 -3.01 -15.93 5.73
CA PHE A 35 -2.61 -15.76 4.33
C PHE A 35 -1.17 -16.21 4.08
N ASP A 36 -0.80 -17.37 4.64
CA ASP A 36 0.54 -17.95 4.61
C ASP A 36 1.13 -18.13 3.19
N ARG A 37 0.29 -18.45 2.21
CA ARG A 37 0.70 -18.70 0.82
C ARG A 37 0.84 -17.46 -0.03
N ILE A 38 0.03 -16.43 0.23
CA ILE A 38 0.04 -15.15 -0.49
C ILE A 38 -0.15 -14.02 0.53
N PRO A 39 0.90 -13.73 1.33
CA PRO A 39 0.83 -12.70 2.35
C PRO A 39 0.79 -11.31 1.70
N ILE A 40 0.33 -10.33 2.47
CA ILE A 40 0.10 -8.96 1.99
C ILE A 40 0.84 -7.98 2.92
N TRP A 41 1.31 -6.88 2.38
CA TRP A 41 1.78 -5.76 3.19
C TRP A 41 0.56 -4.97 3.72
N PRO A 42 0.33 -4.91 5.05
CA PRO A 42 -0.78 -4.14 5.59
C PRO A 42 -0.52 -2.63 5.46
N GLN A 43 -1.51 -1.92 4.93
CA GLN A 43 -1.66 -0.46 5.12
C GLN A 43 -2.61 -0.19 6.28
N LEU A 44 -2.24 0.75 7.15
CA LEU A 44 -2.97 1.05 8.39
C LEU A 44 -3.58 2.46 8.36
N PRO A 45 -4.61 2.73 7.55
CA PRO A 45 -5.14 4.09 7.34
C PRO A 45 -5.69 4.73 8.62
N ARG A 46 -6.01 3.94 9.66
CA ARG A 46 -6.43 4.48 10.97
C ARG A 46 -5.26 4.90 11.86
N ARG A 47 -4.06 4.39 11.61
CA ARG A 47 -2.86 4.63 12.43
C ARG A 47 -2.23 5.99 12.12
N SER A 48 -2.13 6.36 10.85
CA SER A 48 -1.47 7.58 10.41
C SER A 48 -1.93 7.98 9.01
N LEU A 49 -2.00 9.28 8.73
CA LEU A 49 -2.20 9.80 7.38
C LEU A 49 -1.06 9.45 6.44
N LEU A 50 0.13 9.18 6.97
CA LEU A 50 1.27 8.69 6.18
C LEU A 50 1.04 7.27 5.64
N GLU A 51 -0.01 6.56 6.07
CA GLU A 51 -0.42 5.26 5.53
C GLU A 51 -1.40 5.41 4.35
N ASP A 52 -1.85 6.64 4.04
CA ASP A 52 -2.64 6.92 2.85
C ASP A 52 -1.82 6.63 1.59
N MET A 53 -2.43 5.88 0.68
CA MET A 53 -1.76 5.43 -0.54
C MET A 53 -1.24 6.61 -1.36
N ASN A 54 -2.04 7.67 -1.52
CA ASN A 54 -1.64 8.81 -2.34
C ASN A 54 -0.49 9.55 -1.66
N MET A 55 -0.54 9.76 -0.35
CA MET A 55 0.53 10.46 0.37
C MET A 55 1.85 9.70 0.31
N MET A 56 1.85 8.37 0.46
CA MET A 56 3.07 7.56 0.37
C MET A 56 3.77 7.70 -0.99
N TYR A 57 3.01 7.60 -2.08
CA TYR A 57 3.57 7.61 -3.43
C TYR A 57 3.83 9.00 -4.00
N SER A 58 3.25 10.05 -3.39
CA SER A 58 3.33 11.41 -3.94
C SER A 58 4.50 12.24 -3.44
N GLN A 59 5.27 11.78 -2.44
CA GLN A 59 6.34 12.57 -1.79
C GLN A 59 7.39 13.16 -2.74
N HIS A 60 7.61 12.53 -3.91
CA HIS A 60 8.61 12.96 -4.89
C HIS A 60 8.00 13.52 -6.17
N LEU A 61 6.68 13.74 -6.20
CA LEU A 61 6.04 14.39 -7.34
C LEU A 61 6.27 15.91 -7.25
N PRO A 62 6.66 16.58 -8.35
CA PRO A 62 6.80 18.02 -8.37
C PRO A 62 5.50 18.74 -7.98
N GLY A 63 5.62 19.79 -7.15
CA GLY A 63 4.48 20.58 -6.71
C GLY A 63 3.62 19.90 -5.64
N VAL A 64 4.01 18.74 -5.10
CA VAL A 64 3.29 18.14 -3.99
C VAL A 64 3.49 18.93 -2.71
N ALA A 65 2.38 19.28 -2.09
CA ALA A 65 2.33 19.93 -0.79
C ALA A 65 1.33 19.22 0.12
N ILE A 66 1.68 19.07 1.40
CA ILE A 66 0.75 18.59 2.42
C ILE A 66 0.35 19.79 3.29
N ARG A 67 -0.94 20.08 3.34
CA ARG A 67 -1.52 21.18 4.15
C ARG A 67 -2.77 20.67 4.85
N ASP A 68 -2.92 20.94 6.15
CA ASP A 68 -4.08 20.52 6.94
C ASP A 68 -4.48 19.05 6.70
N GLU A 69 -3.50 18.15 6.79
CA GLU A 69 -3.71 16.70 6.63
C GLU A 69 -4.23 16.27 5.24
N LYS A 70 -4.10 17.12 4.23
CA LYS A 70 -4.52 16.86 2.85
C LYS A 70 -3.36 17.02 1.88
N LEU A 71 -3.39 16.19 0.84
CA LEU A 71 -2.47 16.24 -0.29
C LEU A 71 -2.95 17.27 -1.32
N PHE A 72 -2.07 18.16 -1.74
CA PHE A 72 -2.29 19.14 -2.80
C PHE A 72 -1.21 19.01 -3.87
N VAL A 73 -1.55 19.44 -5.08
CA VAL A 73 -0.61 19.67 -6.17
C VAL A 73 -0.70 21.14 -6.54
N ASP A 74 0.34 21.90 -6.22
CA ASP A 74 0.45 23.30 -6.63
C ASP A 74 0.71 23.35 -8.14
N THR A 75 -0.13 24.07 -8.88
CA THR A 75 -0.10 24.11 -10.36
C THR A 75 0.49 25.40 -10.92
N ASP A 76 0.99 26.29 -10.06
CA ASP A 76 1.48 27.61 -10.45
C ASP A 76 2.91 27.62 -11.02
N GLY A 77 3.58 26.46 -11.03
CA GLY A 77 4.93 26.28 -11.56
C GLY A 77 6.05 26.77 -10.62
N SER A 78 5.73 27.25 -9.43
CA SER A 78 6.71 27.74 -8.44
C SER A 78 7.69 26.64 -7.99
N PHE A 79 7.26 25.38 -8.03
CA PHE A 79 8.06 24.19 -7.67
C PHE A 79 9.21 23.89 -8.64
N MET A 80 9.25 24.48 -9.83
CA MET A 80 10.29 24.23 -10.83
C MET A 80 11.68 24.79 -10.45
N HIS A 81 11.76 25.60 -9.39
CA HIS A 81 13.00 26.22 -8.92
C HIS A 81 13.58 25.55 -7.67
N GLN A 82 12.98 24.45 -7.19
CA GLN A 82 13.34 23.78 -5.93
C GLN A 82 14.09 22.45 -6.12
N VAL A 83 14.58 22.16 -7.34
CA VAL A 83 15.38 20.98 -7.70
C VAL A 83 16.75 21.37 -8.23
#